data_AF-K1U4N4-F1
#
_entry.id   AF-K1U4N4-F1
#
_cell.length_a   1.000
_cell.length_b   1.000
_cell.length_c   1.000
_cell.angle_alpha   90.00
_cell.angle_beta   90.00
_cell.angle_gamma   90.00
#
_symmetry.space_group_name_H-M   'P 1'
#
loop_
_entity.id
_entity.type
_entity.pdbx_description
1 polymer ?
#
loop_
_entity_poly.entity_id
_entity_poly.type
_entity_poly.pdbx_seq_one_letter_code
_entity_poly.pdbx_strand_id
1 'polypeptide(L)'
;GEVMINFVVSDLETALVPNGEKMVQEETIELIMELKEKGVYFAVATGRNYDAVYPMFGKAKDHIVYICNDGGSVIYRDKVISKTPLDRLVCLEVANELEKNRDYKLLFSGERNAVVTTRDIDFINYLRTMGIEPEKEKDTKSMKGEINKITIFAKKGFDQTSYEYFYKKFSKNANVAISNPEQLYLTAKYVTKGNAIQVLQ
;
A
#
# COMPACT_ATOMS: atom_id res chain seq x y z
N GLY A 1 7.71 36.53 8.38
CA GLY A 1 8.11 36.00 7.08
C GLY A 1 6.97 35.16 6.56
N GLU A 2 6.62 35.29 5.28
CA GLU A 2 5.58 34.47 4.67
C GLU A 2 6.04 33.00 4.61
N VAL A 3 5.14 32.09 4.98
CA VAL A 3 5.37 30.65 4.85
C VAL A 3 5.12 30.28 3.38
N MET A 4 6.14 29.79 2.69
CA MET A 4 6.02 29.27 1.33
C MET A 4 5.76 27.77 1.36
N ILE A 5 4.62 27.34 0.82
CA ILE A 5 4.31 25.91 0.64
C ILE A 5 4.97 25.47 -0.68
N ASN A 6 5.81 24.43 -0.61
CA ASN A 6 6.49 23.84 -1.77
C ASN A 6 6.11 22.36 -2.01
N PHE A 7 5.43 21.73 -1.04
CA PHE A 7 5.06 20.33 -1.08
C PHE A 7 3.75 20.08 -0.36
N VAL A 8 2.83 19.38 -1.03
CA VAL A 8 1.53 18.97 -0.50
C VAL A 8 1.45 17.45 -0.55
N VAL A 9 1.05 16.82 0.55
CA VAL A 9 0.83 15.38 0.61
C VAL A 9 -0.61 15.12 1.02
N SER A 10 -1.30 14.23 0.30
CA SER A 10 -2.66 13.82 0.63
C SER A 10 -2.76 12.30 0.76
N ASP A 11 -3.59 11.85 1.70
CA ASP A 11 -3.97 10.45 1.82
C ASP A 11 -4.98 10.07 0.73
N LEU A 12 -4.82 8.91 0.10
CA LEU A 12 -5.73 8.48 -0.95
C LEU A 12 -7.08 8.07 -0.36
N GLU A 13 -7.08 7.06 0.50
CA GLU A 13 -8.28 6.34 0.94
C GLU A 13 -9.20 7.17 1.81
N THR A 14 -8.68 8.12 2.58
CA THR A 14 -9.48 8.91 3.53
C THR A 14 -9.78 10.33 3.06
N ALA A 15 -9.10 10.82 2.02
CA ALA A 15 -9.27 12.20 1.56
C ALA A 15 -9.63 12.32 0.07
N LEU A 16 -8.90 11.65 -0.83
CA LEU A 16 -9.12 11.81 -2.27
C LEU A 16 -10.22 10.89 -2.83
N VAL A 17 -10.39 9.71 -2.24
CA VAL A 17 -11.42 8.72 -2.60
C VAL A 17 -12.09 8.09 -1.37
N PRO A 18 -12.71 8.91 -0.50
CA PRO A 18 -13.24 8.46 0.79
C PRO A 18 -14.36 7.43 0.67
N ASN A 19 -15.00 7.30 -0.49
CA ASN A 19 -16.08 6.35 -0.74
C ASN A 19 -15.63 5.15 -1.59
N GLY A 20 -14.33 4.99 -1.81
CA GLY A 20 -13.79 3.92 -2.64
C GLY A 20 -13.95 4.16 -4.14
N GLU A 21 -13.99 5.42 -4.56
CA GLU A 21 -14.00 5.81 -5.96
C GLU A 21 -12.81 5.20 -6.71
N LYS A 22 -13.06 4.80 -7.97
CA LYS A 22 -12.02 4.21 -8.82
C LYS A 22 -11.04 5.24 -9.39
N MET A 23 -11.42 6.51 -9.42
CA MET A 23 -10.67 7.62 -9.97
C MET A 23 -10.79 8.81 -9.03
N VAL A 24 -9.75 9.63 -8.97
CA VAL A 24 -9.81 10.92 -8.29
C VAL A 24 -10.67 11.87 -9.14
N GLN A 25 -11.49 12.69 -8.48
CA GLN A 25 -12.41 13.62 -9.15
C GLN A 25 -11.63 14.63 -10.02
N GLU A 26 -12.16 14.97 -11.19
CA GLU A 26 -11.47 15.82 -12.17
C GLU A 26 -11.16 17.20 -11.60
N GLU A 27 -12.06 17.78 -10.79
CA GLU A 27 -11.85 19.06 -10.12
C GLU A 27 -10.63 19.02 -9.17
N THR A 28 -10.42 17.88 -8.50
CA THR A 28 -9.23 17.70 -7.64
C THR A 28 -7.96 17.55 -8.49
N ILE A 29 -8.06 16.86 -9.62
CA ILE A 29 -6.95 16.74 -10.58
C ILE A 29 -6.57 18.10 -11.14
N GLU A 30 -7.53 18.97 -11.45
CA GLU A 30 -7.28 20.35 -11.89
C GLU A 30 -6.52 21.15 -10.84
N LEU A 31 -6.92 21.08 -9.57
CA LEU A 31 -6.22 21.74 -8.46
C LEU A 31 -4.77 21.23 -8.31
N ILE A 32 -4.54 19.92 -8.46
CA ILE A 32 -3.19 19.34 -8.43
C ILE A 32 -2.33 19.90 -9.57
N MET A 33 -2.92 20.10 -10.75
CA MET A 33 -2.21 20.68 -11.90
C MET A 33 -1.90 22.16 -11.70
N GLU A 34 -2.78 22.93 -11.05
CA GLU A 34 -2.48 24.32 -10.67
C GLU A 34 -1.32 24.40 -9.66
N LEU A 35 -1.25 23.47 -8.70
CA LEU A 35 -0.10 23.38 -7.78
C LEU A 35 1.20 23.19 -8.54
N LYS A 36 1.21 22.27 -9.52
CA LYS A 36 2.36 22.02 -10.39
C LYS A 36 2.80 23.28 -11.14
N GLU A 37 1.87 24.05 -11.70
CA GLU A 37 2.18 25.31 -12.40
C GLU A 37 2.82 26.36 -11.49
N LYS A 38 2.47 26.35 -10.20
CA LYS A 38 3.06 27.20 -9.17
C LYS A 38 4.38 26.66 -8.61
N GLY A 39 4.90 25.55 -9.14
CA GLY A 39 6.12 24.90 -8.66
C GLY A 39 5.96 24.15 -7.34
N VAL A 40 4.72 23.86 -6.93
CA VAL A 40 4.41 23.08 -5.73
C VAL A 40 4.28 21.61 -6.11
N TYR A 41 5.07 20.75 -5.46
CA TYR A 41 4.98 19.31 -5.66
C TYR A 41 3.75 18.76 -4.93
N PHE A 42 3.07 17.80 -5.56
CA PHE A 42 2.01 17.03 -4.92
C PHE A 42 2.43 15.56 -4.78
N ALA A 43 2.16 14.97 -3.63
CA ALA A 43 2.30 13.54 -3.39
C ALA A 43 0.99 12.92 -2.92
N VAL A 44 0.70 11.73 -3.43
CA VAL A 44 -0.33 10.85 -2.86
C VAL A 44 0.33 9.81 -1.97
N ALA A 45 -0.21 9.60 -0.77
CA ALA A 45 0.20 8.55 0.15
C ALA A 45 -0.90 7.50 0.33
N THR A 46 -0.62 6.25 -0.01
CA THR A 46 -1.63 5.18 -0.11
C THR A 46 -1.08 3.84 0.38
N GLY A 47 -2.00 2.98 0.84
CA GLY A 47 -1.71 1.58 1.11
C GLY A 47 -1.62 0.71 -0.14
N ARG A 48 -1.98 1.23 -1.32
CA ARG A 48 -1.93 0.55 -2.63
C ARG A 48 -0.52 0.51 -3.21
N ASN A 49 -0.26 -0.44 -4.09
CA ASN A 49 0.96 -0.46 -4.91
C ASN A 49 0.85 0.54 -6.07
N TYR A 50 1.95 0.75 -6.81
CA TYR A 50 2.02 1.79 -7.84
C TYR A 50 1.01 1.60 -8.97
N ASP A 51 0.95 0.40 -9.54
CA ASP A 51 0.11 0.14 -10.71
C ASP A 51 -1.40 0.26 -10.38
N ALA A 52 -1.80 0.00 -9.14
CA ALA A 52 -3.18 0.17 -8.69
C ALA A 52 -3.59 1.65 -8.48
N VAL A 53 -2.65 2.53 -8.12
CA VAL A 53 -2.94 3.95 -7.86
C VAL A 53 -2.64 4.87 -9.05
N TYR A 54 -1.64 4.53 -9.86
CA TYR A 54 -1.18 5.32 -10.99
C TYR A 54 -2.30 5.76 -11.95
N PRO A 55 -3.17 4.86 -12.45
CA PRO A 55 -4.23 5.26 -13.39
C PRO A 55 -5.28 6.20 -12.78
N MET A 56 -5.44 6.20 -11.45
CA MET A 56 -6.47 6.97 -10.76
C MET A 56 -6.32 8.49 -10.91
N PHE A 57 -5.13 8.95 -11.29
CA PHE A 57 -4.78 10.37 -11.35
C PHE A 57 -4.89 11.02 -12.74
N GLY A 58 -5.40 10.29 -13.74
CA GLY A 58 -5.70 10.87 -15.06
C GLY A 58 -4.53 11.65 -15.65
N LYS A 59 -4.76 12.94 -15.98
CA LYS A 59 -3.73 13.84 -16.56
C LYS A 59 -2.60 14.22 -15.58
N ALA A 60 -2.80 14.08 -14.27
CA ALA A 60 -1.78 14.39 -13.27
C ALA A 60 -0.81 13.24 -12.98
N LYS A 61 -1.10 12.03 -13.48
CA LYS A 61 -0.37 10.80 -13.09
C LYS A 61 1.15 10.85 -13.32
N ASP A 62 1.59 11.57 -14.36
CA ASP A 62 3.02 11.72 -14.69
C ASP A 62 3.69 12.90 -13.95
N HIS A 63 2.97 13.57 -13.07
CA HIS A 63 3.38 14.84 -12.48
C HIS A 63 3.41 14.86 -10.95
N ILE A 64 2.94 13.79 -10.31
CA ILE A 64 2.88 13.67 -8.86
C ILE A 64 3.86 12.61 -8.35
N VAL A 65 4.17 12.69 -7.05
CA VAL A 65 4.91 11.67 -6.33
C VAL A 65 3.95 10.65 -5.74
N TYR A 66 4.33 9.38 -5.80
CA TYR A 66 3.55 8.26 -5.27
C TYR A 66 4.28 7.65 -4.08
N ILE A 67 3.68 7.75 -2.90
CA ILE A 67 4.11 7.06 -1.69
C ILE A 67 3.18 5.83 -1.54
N CYS A 68 3.64 4.70 -2.04
CA CYS A 68 2.88 3.46 -2.14
C CYS A 68 3.19 2.50 -0.99
N ASN A 69 2.36 1.47 -0.84
CA ASN A 69 2.56 0.39 0.14
C ASN A 69 2.80 0.93 1.57
N ASP A 70 2.05 1.97 1.98
CA ASP A 70 2.20 2.65 3.27
C ASP A 70 3.61 3.23 3.53
N GLY A 71 4.30 3.62 2.46
CA GLY A 71 5.67 4.15 2.50
C GLY A 71 6.74 3.12 2.09
N GLY A 72 6.36 1.89 1.75
CA GLY A 72 7.29 0.85 1.33
C GLY A 72 8.01 1.16 0.02
N SER A 73 7.46 2.05 -0.79
CA SER A 73 8.07 2.54 -2.04
C SER A 73 7.64 3.97 -2.34
N VAL A 74 8.57 4.78 -2.81
CA VAL A 74 8.36 6.16 -3.28
C VAL A 74 8.76 6.24 -4.74
N ILE A 75 7.84 6.64 -5.60
CA ILE A 75 8.00 6.63 -7.05
C ILE A 75 7.65 8.01 -7.62
N TYR A 76 8.47 8.51 -8.54
CA TYR A 76 8.22 9.76 -9.24
C TYR A 76 8.58 9.60 -10.71
N ARG A 77 7.65 9.94 -11.61
CA ARG A 77 7.81 9.79 -13.07
C ARG A 77 8.28 8.39 -13.47
N ASP A 78 7.57 7.38 -12.97
CA ASP A 78 7.85 5.96 -13.22
C ASP A 78 9.21 5.46 -12.69
N LYS A 79 9.95 6.29 -11.95
CA LYS A 79 11.25 5.93 -11.34
C LYS A 79 11.13 5.77 -9.84
N VAL A 80 11.71 4.69 -9.34
CA VAL A 80 11.83 4.41 -7.91
C VAL A 80 12.84 5.36 -7.29
N ILE A 81 12.37 6.21 -6.39
CA ILE A 81 13.21 7.15 -5.63
C ILE A 81 13.71 6.47 -4.36
N SER A 82 12.84 5.70 -3.71
CA SER A 82 13.18 4.93 -2.52
C SER A 82 12.30 3.69 -2.44
N LYS A 83 12.85 2.60 -1.90
CA LYS A 83 12.09 1.40 -1.57
C LYS A 83 12.74 0.68 -0.39
N THR A 84 11.90 0.13 0.47
CA THR A 84 12.35 -0.67 1.61
C THR A 84 11.53 -1.95 1.64
N PRO A 85 12.04 -3.05 1.07
CA PRO A 85 11.31 -4.31 1.05
C PRO A 85 11.25 -4.93 2.45
N LEU A 86 10.19 -5.68 2.69
CA LEU A 86 10.03 -6.53 3.86
C LEU A 86 11.02 -7.70 3.79
N ASP A 87 11.60 -8.07 4.92
CA ASP A 87 12.50 -9.22 5.00
C ASP A 87 11.77 -10.49 4.52
N ARG A 88 12.42 -11.23 3.61
CA ARG A 88 11.83 -12.44 3.03
C ARG A 88 11.58 -13.52 4.09
N LEU A 89 12.36 -13.57 5.16
CA LEU A 89 12.10 -14.48 6.29
C LEU A 89 10.80 -14.13 6.99
N VAL A 90 10.50 -12.84 7.20
CA VAL A 90 9.21 -12.40 7.75
C VAL A 90 8.07 -12.77 6.80
N CYS A 91 8.26 -12.61 5.49
CA CYS A 91 7.26 -13.01 4.50
C CYS A 91 6.92 -14.50 4.59
N LEU A 92 7.95 -15.36 4.69
CA LEU A 92 7.78 -16.80 4.84
C LEU A 92 7.15 -17.16 6.19
N GLU A 93 7.51 -16.46 7.26
CA GLU A 93 6.93 -16.68 8.59
C GLU A 93 5.43 -16.38 8.62
N VAL A 94 5.00 -15.24 8.08
CA VAL A 94 3.57 -14.87 7.96
C VAL A 94 2.82 -15.91 7.12
N ALA A 95 3.41 -16.34 6.00
CA ALA A 95 2.80 -17.33 5.13
C ALA A 95 2.60 -18.69 5.82
N ASN A 96 3.65 -19.18 6.49
CA ASN A 96 3.61 -20.46 7.20
C ASN A 96 2.62 -20.42 8.37
N GLU A 97 2.58 -19.29 9.07
CA GLU A 97 1.65 -19.08 10.18
C GLU A 97 0.18 -19.20 9.75
N LEU A 98 -0.14 -18.70 8.56
CA LEU A 98 -1.52 -18.60 8.09
C LEU A 98 -1.90 -19.64 7.03
N GLU A 99 -0.98 -20.49 6.60
CA GLU A 99 -1.19 -21.50 5.55
C GLU A 99 -2.45 -22.37 5.79
N LYS A 100 -2.68 -22.75 7.05
CA LYS A 100 -3.79 -23.61 7.45
C LYS A 100 -4.96 -22.85 8.06
N ASN A 101 -4.81 -21.56 8.33
CA ASN A 101 -5.87 -20.76 8.90
C ASN A 101 -6.79 -20.23 7.79
N ARG A 102 -8.06 -20.65 7.83
CA ARG A 102 -9.05 -20.28 6.80
C ARG A 102 -9.73 -18.93 7.07
N ASP A 103 -9.57 -18.39 8.29
CA ASP A 103 -10.16 -17.11 8.69
C ASP A 103 -9.42 -15.91 8.08
N TYR A 104 -8.15 -16.12 7.70
CA TYR A 104 -7.30 -15.09 7.12
C TYR A 104 -6.99 -15.35 5.65
N LYS A 105 -6.83 -14.27 4.89
CA LYS A 105 -6.32 -14.28 3.51
C LYS A 105 -5.13 -13.36 3.39
N LEU A 106 -4.20 -13.71 2.51
CA LEU A 106 -2.94 -12.99 2.32
C LEU A 106 -2.88 -12.37 0.93
N LEU A 107 -2.43 -11.12 0.91
CA LEU A 107 -1.98 -10.41 -0.28
C LEU A 107 -0.53 -9.97 -0.06
N PHE A 108 0.37 -10.38 -0.94
CA PHE A 108 1.74 -9.92 -0.96
C PHE A 108 1.88 -8.85 -2.03
N SER A 109 2.23 -7.63 -1.64
CA SER A 109 2.37 -6.50 -2.55
C SER A 109 3.84 -6.17 -2.73
N GLY A 110 4.31 -6.22 -3.98
CA GLY A 110 5.56 -5.60 -4.37
C GLY A 110 5.36 -4.13 -4.71
N GLU A 111 6.36 -3.54 -5.36
CA GLU A 111 6.29 -2.15 -5.83
C GLU A 111 5.13 -1.94 -6.82
N ARG A 112 4.95 -2.90 -7.73
CA ARG A 112 4.01 -2.83 -8.85
C ARG A 112 3.06 -4.01 -8.91
N ASN A 113 3.55 -5.20 -8.61
CA ASN A 113 2.75 -6.41 -8.63
C ASN A 113 2.06 -6.65 -7.27
N ALA A 114 1.08 -7.53 -7.34
CA ALA A 114 0.36 -8.07 -6.21
C ALA A 114 0.29 -9.59 -6.42
N VAL A 115 0.47 -10.37 -5.35
CA VAL A 115 0.56 -11.82 -5.45
C VAL A 115 -0.31 -12.47 -4.38
N VAL A 116 -1.01 -13.52 -4.78
CA VAL A 116 -1.73 -14.42 -3.87
C VAL A 116 -1.30 -15.86 -4.10
N THR A 117 -1.33 -16.67 -3.04
CA THR A 117 -1.08 -18.13 -3.12
C THR A 117 -2.35 -18.95 -2.99
N THR A 118 -3.49 -18.30 -2.74
CA THR A 118 -4.78 -18.97 -2.56
C THR A 118 -5.44 -19.37 -3.88
N ARG A 119 -6.31 -20.37 -3.82
CA ARG A 119 -7.23 -20.74 -4.92
C ARG A 119 -8.65 -20.21 -4.71
N ASP A 120 -8.86 -19.44 -3.65
CA ASP A 120 -10.14 -18.82 -3.31
C ASP A 120 -10.51 -17.74 -4.33
N ILE A 121 -11.42 -18.09 -5.25
CA ILE A 121 -11.85 -17.22 -6.34
C ILE A 121 -12.64 -16.02 -5.79
N ASP A 122 -13.38 -16.18 -4.70
CA ASP A 122 -14.16 -15.10 -4.11
C ASP A 122 -13.24 -14.02 -3.54
N PHE A 123 -12.16 -14.43 -2.86
CA PHE A 123 -11.14 -13.48 -2.40
C PHE A 123 -10.43 -12.78 -3.56
N ILE A 124 -10.10 -13.50 -4.63
CA ILE A 124 -9.48 -12.90 -5.83
C ILE A 124 -10.43 -11.88 -6.48
N ASN A 125 -11.71 -12.22 -6.63
CA ASN A 125 -12.70 -11.31 -7.17
C ASN A 125 -12.91 -10.09 -6.28
N TYR A 126 -12.88 -10.27 -4.94
CA TYR A 126 -12.90 -9.16 -4.00
C TYR A 126 -11.70 -8.22 -4.18
N LEU A 127 -10.48 -8.74 -4.37
CA LEU A 127 -9.31 -7.90 -4.68
C LEU A 127 -9.50 -7.09 -5.98
N ARG A 128 -10.12 -7.70 -7.00
CA ARG A 128 -10.42 -7.01 -8.26
C ARG A 128 -11.41 -5.86 -8.10
N THR A 129 -12.39 -5.97 -7.18
CA THR A 129 -13.30 -4.83 -6.92
C THR A 129 -12.55 -3.65 -6.30
N MET A 130 -11.44 -3.90 -5.61
CA MET A 130 -10.52 -2.89 -5.08
C MET A 130 -9.51 -2.36 -6.12
N GLY A 131 -9.57 -2.83 -7.37
CA GLY A 131 -8.63 -2.45 -8.44
C GLY A 131 -7.29 -3.18 -8.37
N ILE A 132 -7.21 -4.29 -7.64
CA ILE A 132 -6.00 -5.12 -7.52
C ILE A 132 -6.20 -6.36 -8.38
N GLU A 133 -5.34 -6.55 -9.39
CA GLU A 133 -5.29 -7.78 -10.17
C GLU A 133 -4.08 -8.60 -9.72
N PRO A 134 -4.26 -9.58 -8.81
CA PRO A 134 -3.15 -10.32 -8.25
C PRO A 134 -2.69 -11.44 -9.19
N GLU A 135 -1.38 -11.58 -9.32
CA GLU A 135 -0.74 -12.77 -9.85
C GLU A 135 -0.96 -13.95 -8.90
N LYS A 136 -1.16 -15.14 -9.47
CA LYS A 136 -1.35 -16.35 -8.70
C LYS A 136 -0.07 -17.18 -8.69
N GLU A 137 0.51 -17.33 -7.51
CA GLU A 137 1.70 -18.15 -7.30
C GLU A 137 1.35 -19.48 -6.63
N LYS A 138 2.22 -20.48 -6.83
CA LYS A 138 2.01 -21.82 -6.24
C LYS A 138 2.16 -21.78 -4.72
N ASP A 139 3.20 -21.10 -4.24
CA ASP A 139 3.54 -20.97 -2.84
C ASP A 139 4.40 -19.73 -2.61
N THR A 140 4.66 -19.38 -1.36
CA THR A 140 5.44 -18.18 -1.04
C THR A 140 6.93 -18.31 -1.36
N LYS A 141 7.45 -19.52 -1.60
CA LYS A 141 8.83 -19.72 -2.03
C LYS A 141 8.98 -19.44 -3.53
N SER A 142 7.94 -19.68 -4.33
CA SER A 142 7.93 -19.40 -5.77
C SER A 142 7.80 -17.91 -6.12
N MET A 143 7.30 -17.09 -5.19
CA MET A 143 7.15 -15.63 -5.40
C MET A 143 8.49 -14.99 -5.78
N LYS A 144 8.54 -14.37 -6.95
CA LYS A 144 9.70 -13.64 -7.45
C LYS A 144 9.64 -12.18 -7.04
N GLY A 145 10.81 -11.56 -6.95
CA GLY A 145 10.93 -10.14 -6.61
C GLY A 145 10.81 -9.86 -5.12
N GLU A 146 10.84 -8.56 -4.83
CA GLU A 146 10.76 -8.02 -3.48
C GLU A 146 9.31 -7.77 -3.10
N ILE A 147 8.96 -8.04 -1.84
CA ILE A 147 7.67 -7.71 -1.25
C ILE A 147 7.85 -6.48 -0.38
N ASN A 148 7.06 -5.44 -0.59
CA ASN A 148 7.09 -4.22 0.20
C ASN A 148 6.07 -4.25 1.33
N LYS A 149 4.95 -4.96 1.14
CA LYS A 149 3.85 -5.05 2.09
C LYS A 149 3.16 -6.41 2.04
N ILE A 150 2.73 -6.90 3.19
CA ILE A 150 1.78 -8.02 3.28
C ILE A 150 0.50 -7.48 3.92
N THR A 151 -0.64 -7.69 3.27
CA THR A 151 -1.95 -7.42 3.88
C THR A 151 -2.56 -8.74 4.31
N ILE A 152 -2.94 -8.81 5.58
CA ILE A 152 -3.72 -9.87 6.18
C ILE A 152 -5.17 -9.40 6.23
N PHE A 153 -6.04 -10.11 5.51
CA PHE A 153 -7.48 -9.87 5.51
C PHE A 153 -8.15 -10.82 6.47
N ALA A 154 -9.03 -10.30 7.33
CA ALA A 154 -9.86 -11.07 8.24
C ALA A 154 -11.33 -10.80 7.96
N LYS A 155 -12.08 -11.82 7.50
CA LYS A 155 -13.51 -11.65 7.14
C LYS A 155 -14.38 -11.18 8.32
N LYS A 156 -13.98 -11.51 9.55
CA LYS A 156 -14.67 -11.11 10.79
C LYS A 156 -14.08 -9.85 11.42
N GLY A 157 -13.09 -9.23 10.78
CA GLY A 157 -12.30 -8.16 11.35
C GLY A 157 -11.24 -8.63 12.34
N PHE A 158 -10.37 -7.70 12.72
CA PHE A 158 -9.42 -7.83 13.82
C PHE A 158 -10.01 -7.16 15.07
N ASP A 159 -10.17 -7.96 16.12
CA ASP A 159 -10.40 -7.45 17.48
C ASP A 159 -9.06 -7.19 18.19
N GLN A 160 -9.13 -6.71 19.44
CA GLN A 160 -7.93 -6.43 20.24
C GLN A 160 -7.05 -7.69 20.40
N THR A 161 -7.66 -8.85 20.64
CA THR A 161 -6.93 -10.11 20.89
C THR A 161 -6.16 -10.57 19.66
N SER A 162 -6.82 -10.60 18.50
CA SER A 162 -6.23 -11.00 17.23
C SER A 162 -5.18 -9.99 16.77
N TYR A 163 -5.44 -8.68 16.91
CA TYR A 163 -4.42 -7.66 16.64
C TYR A 163 -3.18 -7.84 17.52
N GLU A 164 -3.36 -7.97 18.84
CA GLU A 164 -2.26 -8.17 19.78
C GLU A 164 -1.44 -9.43 19.46
N TYR A 165 -2.09 -10.49 18.98
CA TYR A 165 -1.41 -11.70 18.52
C TYR A 165 -0.42 -11.40 17.39
N PHE A 166 -0.89 -10.77 16.30
CA PHE A 166 -0.05 -10.42 15.16
C PHE A 166 1.03 -9.40 15.54
N TYR A 167 0.67 -8.40 16.34
CA TYR A 167 1.60 -7.37 16.79
C TYR A 167 2.74 -7.98 17.63
N LYS A 168 2.44 -8.78 18.66
CA LYS A 168 3.47 -9.41 19.51
C LYS A 168 4.39 -10.33 18.71
N LYS A 169 3.87 -11.02 17.71
CA LYS A 169 4.63 -11.95 16.87
C LYS A 169 5.58 -11.24 15.91
N PHE A 170 5.11 -10.21 15.21
CA PHE A 170 5.84 -9.64 14.06
C PHE A 170 6.48 -8.27 14.30
N SER A 171 6.05 -7.50 15.31
CA SER A 171 6.52 -6.11 15.53
C SER A 171 8.01 -5.96 15.81
N LYS A 172 8.70 -7.04 16.23
CA LYS A 172 10.15 -7.01 16.42
C LYS A 172 10.91 -6.78 15.11
N ASN A 173 10.40 -7.33 14.01
CA ASN A 173 11.08 -7.38 12.70
C ASN A 173 10.31 -6.64 11.59
N ALA A 174 9.06 -6.27 11.81
CA ALA A 174 8.21 -5.58 10.86
C ALA A 174 7.42 -4.45 11.53
N ASN A 175 6.99 -3.47 10.74
CA ASN A 175 5.96 -2.55 11.17
C ASN A 175 4.61 -3.27 11.00
N VAL A 176 3.78 -3.27 12.04
CA VAL A 176 2.47 -3.94 12.06
C VAL A 176 1.42 -2.90 12.40
N ALA A 177 0.43 -2.73 11.53
CA ALA A 177 -0.61 -1.74 11.71
C ALA A 177 -1.95 -2.19 11.10
N ILE A 178 -3.05 -1.59 11.57
CA ILE A 178 -4.40 -1.77 11.02
C ILE A 178 -4.65 -0.66 10.00
N SER A 179 -5.07 -1.01 8.78
CA SER A 179 -5.56 -0.02 7.81
C SER A 179 -7.06 0.23 7.98
N ASN A 180 -7.84 -0.82 8.19
CA ASN A 180 -9.27 -0.77 8.49
C ASN A 180 -9.66 -2.02 9.31
N PRO A 181 -10.89 -2.12 9.85
CA PRO A 181 -11.27 -3.22 10.74
C PRO A 181 -11.00 -4.63 10.18
N GLU A 182 -11.01 -4.81 8.87
CA GLU A 182 -10.82 -6.11 8.20
C GLU A 182 -9.40 -6.34 7.68
N GLN A 183 -8.51 -5.35 7.79
CA GLN A 183 -7.19 -5.37 7.18
C GLN A 183 -6.10 -4.91 8.15
N LEU A 184 -5.21 -5.84 8.45
CA LEU A 184 -3.92 -5.58 9.07
C LEU A 184 -2.86 -5.69 7.99
N TYR A 185 -1.78 -4.91 8.12
CA TYR A 185 -0.65 -5.04 7.22
C TYR A 185 0.69 -5.06 7.94
N LEU A 186 1.66 -5.63 7.24
CA LEU A 186 3.06 -5.64 7.60
C LEU A 186 3.88 -4.94 6.53
N THR A 187 4.75 -4.03 6.94
CA THR A 187 5.80 -3.42 6.11
C THR A 187 7.14 -3.56 6.83
N ALA A 188 8.26 -3.17 6.21
CA ALA A 188 9.55 -3.21 6.90
C ALA A 188 9.51 -2.33 8.17
N LYS A 189 10.32 -2.68 9.19
CA LYS A 189 10.19 -2.21 10.58
C LYS A 189 9.97 -0.70 10.79
N TYR A 190 10.59 0.14 9.96
CA TYR A 190 10.50 1.60 10.07
C TYR A 190 9.77 2.25 8.91
N VAL A 191 9.06 1.47 8.10
CA VAL A 191 8.27 1.98 6.98
C VAL A 191 6.94 2.50 7.49
N THR A 192 6.73 3.79 7.29
CA THR A 192 5.44 4.47 7.48
C THR A 192 5.30 5.56 6.41
N LYS A 193 4.07 6.00 6.13
CA LYS A 193 3.83 7.16 5.24
C LYS A 193 4.62 8.38 5.72
N GLY A 194 4.66 8.63 7.03
CA GLY A 194 5.40 9.75 7.63
C GLY A 194 6.91 9.70 7.37
N ASN A 195 7.55 8.54 7.57
CA ASN A 195 8.98 8.38 7.30
C ASN A 195 9.29 8.47 5.80
N ALA A 196 8.38 8.00 4.93
CA ALA A 196 8.53 8.16 3.49
C ALA A 196 8.44 9.63 3.04
N ILE A 197 7.59 10.43 3.69
CA ILE A 197 7.51 11.88 3.46
C ILE A 197 8.84 12.57 3.81
N GLN A 198 9.49 12.16 4.90
CA GLN A 198 10.79 12.73 5.31
C GLN A 198 11.90 12.49 4.28
N VAL A 199 11.82 11.45 3.45
CA VAL A 199 12.78 11.19 2.35
C VAL A 199 12.66 12.24 1.23
N LEU A 200 11.52 12.92 1.14
CA LEU A 200 11.20 13.89 0.09
C LEU A 200 11.45 15.35 0.52
N GLN A 201 11.84 15.58 1.78
CA GLN A 201 12.03 16.90 2.37
C GLN A 201 13.50 17.32 2.45
#